data_AF-A0A914CJK0-F1
#
_entry.id   AF-A0A914CJK0-F1
#
_cell.length_a   1.000
_cell.length_b   1.000
_cell.length_c   1.000
_cell.angle_alpha   90.00
_cell.angle_beta   90.00
_cell.angle_gamma   90.00
#
_symmetry.space_group_name_H-M   'P 1'
#
loop_
_entity.id
_entity.type
_entity.pdbx_description
1 polymer ?
#
loop_
_entity_poly.entity_id
_entity_poly.type
_entity_poly.pdbx_seq_one_letter_code
_entity_poly.pdbx_strand_id
1 'polypeptide(L)'
;MSYETIAEEIDKNREKFIDRLREAVEIPSVSAQTEHRDDIFRMIDWTQKQMEVLGINCQKIENGVQPLENGQILSLPPVLFGTLGEDESKKTLLVYGHLDVQPAKLEDGWNTDPFKLVEKGGKLYGRGSTDDKGPILAWLHAIETMQHLKIDIPVNIKFVFEGMEEVGSIGLRNILEQHQDTFLRYVDMVCISDDYWLGKDKPCITGLCYYAVEISEAKQDLHSGVFGGTIHEPMNDLVWILSHLQDLKGKILIDGIYDLVAPITPEEEQLYETIDFDLVRMF
;
A
#
# COMPACT_ATOMS: atom_id res chain seq x y z
N MET A 1 3.14 1.80 -33.18
CA MET A 1 2.10 2.65 -32.58
C MET A 1 2.82 3.65 -31.71
N SER A 2 2.44 4.92 -31.72
CA SER A 2 3.17 5.95 -30.97
C SER A 2 2.62 6.12 -29.56
N TYR A 3 3.42 6.68 -28.65
CA TYR A 3 3.01 6.96 -27.28
C TYR A 3 1.77 7.87 -27.23
N GLU A 4 1.67 8.83 -28.17
CA GLU A 4 0.53 9.74 -28.26
C GLU A 4 -0.79 8.98 -28.47
N THR A 5 -0.80 7.90 -29.25
CA THR A 5 -2.02 7.09 -29.46
C THR A 5 -2.48 6.42 -28.16
N ILE A 6 -1.54 5.96 -27.32
CA ILE A 6 -1.86 5.35 -26.02
C ILE A 6 -2.40 6.41 -25.07
N ALA A 7 -1.74 7.57 -24.98
CA ALA A 7 -2.18 8.67 -24.13
C ALA A 7 -3.59 9.18 -24.51
N GLU A 8 -3.85 9.37 -25.80
CA GLU A 8 -5.18 9.75 -26.30
C GLU A 8 -6.26 8.71 -25.95
N GLU A 9 -5.91 7.43 -25.97
CA GLU A 9 -6.86 6.37 -25.62
C GLU A 9 -7.15 6.33 -24.11
N ILE A 10 -6.14 6.59 -23.27
CA ILE A 10 -6.33 6.76 -21.82
C ILE A 10 -7.24 7.95 -21.55
N ASP A 11 -6.98 9.10 -22.18
CA ASP A 11 -7.78 10.31 -22.00
C ASP A 11 -9.25 10.12 -22.41
N LYS A 12 -9.50 9.39 -23.51
CA LYS A 12 -10.87 9.04 -23.94
C LYS A 12 -11.62 8.17 -22.92
N ASN A 13 -10.90 7.34 -22.17
CA ASN A 13 -11.47 6.41 -21.19
C ASN A 13 -11.41 6.94 -19.75
N ARG A 14 -10.97 8.20 -19.54
CA ARG A 14 -10.79 8.82 -18.23
C ARG A 14 -12.00 8.63 -17.29
N GLU A 15 -13.20 8.98 -17.74
CA GLU A 15 -14.40 8.90 -16.90
C GLU A 15 -14.69 7.45 -16.46
N LYS A 16 -14.55 6.49 -17.37
CA LYS A 16 -14.68 5.06 -17.06
C LYS A 16 -13.67 4.61 -16.02
N PHE A 17 -12.43 5.08 -16.11
CA PHE A 17 -11.37 4.75 -15.15
C PHE A 17 -11.62 5.37 -13.77
N ILE A 18 -12.15 6.60 -13.73
CA ILE A 18 -12.57 7.27 -12.50
C ILE A 18 -13.78 6.55 -11.88
N ASP A 19 -14.75 6.13 -12.69
CA ASP A 19 -15.90 5.36 -12.23
C ASP A 19 -15.49 4.03 -11.59
N ARG A 20 -14.53 3.31 -12.21
CA ARG A 20 -13.96 2.09 -11.64
C ARG A 20 -13.25 2.36 -10.29
N LEU A 21 -12.51 3.47 -10.18
CA LEU A 21 -11.92 3.88 -8.90
C LEU A 21 -12.98 4.23 -7.86
N ARG A 22 -14.08 4.87 -8.27
CA ARG A 22 -15.19 5.18 -7.37
C ARG A 22 -15.81 3.92 -6.79
N GLU A 23 -16.07 2.91 -7.61
CA GLU A 23 -16.56 1.61 -7.14
C GLU A 23 -15.61 0.95 -6.14
N ALA A 24 -14.29 0.99 -6.40
CA ALA A 24 -13.29 0.43 -5.49
C ALA A 24 -13.25 1.18 -4.15
N VAL A 25 -13.29 2.52 -4.17
CA VAL A 25 -13.27 3.36 -2.96
C VAL A 25 -14.53 3.20 -2.12
N GLU A 26 -15.69 2.92 -2.74
CA GLU A 26 -16.95 2.64 -2.02
C GLU A 26 -16.93 1.34 -1.19
N ILE A 27 -15.92 0.49 -1.37
CA ILE A 27 -15.72 -0.69 -0.53
C ILE A 27 -14.78 -0.31 0.63
N PRO A 28 -15.25 -0.16 1.88
CA PRO A 28 -14.41 0.25 3.01
C PRO A 28 -13.61 -0.94 3.55
N SER A 29 -12.63 -1.41 2.78
CA SER A 29 -11.74 -2.53 3.09
C SER A 29 -10.73 -2.19 4.19
N VAL A 30 -11.19 -1.83 5.39
CA VAL A 30 -10.33 -1.36 6.48
C VAL A 30 -9.77 -2.53 7.29
N SER A 31 -8.47 -2.82 7.18
CA SER A 31 -7.84 -3.99 7.84
C SER A 31 -7.62 -3.82 9.35
N ALA A 32 -7.43 -2.58 9.82
CA ALA A 32 -7.29 -2.26 11.23
C ALA A 32 -8.59 -2.41 12.05
N GLN A 33 -9.75 -2.56 11.39
CA GLN A 33 -11.08 -2.63 12.01
C GLN A 33 -11.74 -3.97 11.69
N THR A 34 -11.95 -4.79 12.71
CA THR A 34 -12.40 -6.17 12.54
C THR A 34 -13.81 -6.27 11.96
N GLU A 35 -14.66 -5.27 12.19
CA GLU A 35 -15.98 -5.13 11.59
C GLU A 35 -15.96 -4.99 10.06
N HIS A 36 -14.85 -4.52 9.49
CA HIS A 36 -14.65 -4.35 8.05
C HIS A 36 -13.98 -5.56 7.38
N ARG A 37 -13.77 -6.66 8.12
CA ARG A 37 -13.12 -7.86 7.57
C ARG A 37 -13.83 -8.37 6.30
N ASP A 38 -15.15 -8.44 6.32
CA ASP A 38 -15.96 -8.87 5.16
C ASP A 38 -15.86 -7.91 3.96
N ASP A 39 -15.61 -6.62 4.21
CA ASP A 39 -15.37 -5.64 3.14
C ASP A 39 -14.05 -5.90 2.41
N ILE A 40 -13.03 -6.42 3.10
CA ILE A 40 -11.76 -6.80 2.47
C ILE A 40 -11.96 -8.02 1.57
N PHE A 41 -12.70 -9.03 2.02
CA PHE A 41 -13.09 -10.17 1.17
C PHE A 41 -13.86 -9.69 -0.07
N ARG A 42 -14.81 -8.76 0.11
CA ARG A 42 -15.56 -8.14 -0.98
C ARG A 42 -14.64 -7.38 -1.95
N MET A 43 -13.63 -6.67 -1.44
CA MET A 43 -12.66 -5.94 -2.27
C MET A 43 -11.80 -6.89 -3.10
N ILE A 44 -11.34 -8.01 -2.51
CA ILE A 44 -10.60 -9.05 -3.22
C ILE A 44 -11.47 -9.69 -4.31
N ASP A 45 -12.72 -10.04 -3.99
CA ASP A 45 -13.65 -10.62 -4.95
C ASP A 45 -13.99 -9.65 -6.10
N TRP A 46 -14.15 -8.36 -5.80
CA TRP A 46 -14.35 -7.33 -6.81
C TRP A 46 -13.11 -7.20 -7.70
N THR A 47 -11.91 -7.16 -7.12
CA THR A 47 -10.64 -7.05 -7.86
C THR A 47 -10.41 -8.25 -8.76
N GLN A 48 -10.64 -9.47 -8.25
CA GLN A 48 -10.58 -10.70 -9.04
C GLN A 48 -11.46 -10.59 -10.29
N LYS A 49 -12.70 -10.10 -10.17
CA LYS A 49 -13.59 -9.93 -11.33
C LYS A 49 -13.07 -8.91 -12.33
N GLN A 50 -12.51 -7.79 -11.87
CA GLN A 50 -11.90 -6.80 -12.77
C GLN A 50 -10.71 -7.40 -13.53
N MET A 51 -9.90 -8.21 -12.85
CA MET A 51 -8.74 -8.89 -13.45
C MET A 51 -9.16 -9.97 -14.47
N GLU A 52 -10.14 -10.80 -14.12
CA GLU A 52 -10.64 -11.88 -15.01
C GLU A 52 -11.26 -11.34 -16.30
N VAL A 53 -11.91 -10.17 -16.27
CA VAL A 53 -12.44 -9.48 -17.46
C VAL A 53 -11.32 -9.14 -18.46
N LEU A 54 -10.10 -8.90 -17.97
CA LEU A 54 -8.91 -8.63 -18.80
C LEU A 54 -8.18 -9.91 -19.22
N GLY A 55 -8.74 -11.09 -18.94
CA GLY A 55 -8.13 -12.39 -19.24
C GLY A 55 -7.00 -12.78 -18.28
N ILE A 56 -6.90 -12.15 -17.11
CA ILE A 56 -5.93 -12.51 -16.08
C ILE A 56 -6.46 -13.75 -15.34
N ASN A 57 -5.67 -14.83 -15.33
CA ASN A 57 -6.01 -16.05 -14.60
C ASN A 57 -5.75 -15.83 -13.11
N CYS A 58 -6.81 -15.81 -12.30
CA CYS A 58 -6.74 -15.45 -10.90
C CYS A 58 -6.94 -16.65 -9.96
N GLN A 59 -6.22 -16.65 -8.84
CA GLN A 59 -6.35 -17.63 -7.78
C GLN A 59 -6.27 -16.94 -6.41
N LYS A 60 -7.24 -17.19 -5.55
CA LYS A 60 -7.19 -16.77 -4.13
C LYS A 60 -6.42 -17.80 -3.32
N ILE A 61 -5.36 -17.36 -2.66
CA ILE A 61 -4.51 -18.17 -1.80
C ILE A 61 -4.91 -17.93 -0.35
N GLU A 62 -5.36 -18.99 0.33
CA GLU A 62 -5.79 -18.92 1.73
C GLU A 62 -4.64 -18.48 2.64
N ASN A 63 -4.89 -17.46 3.47
CA ASN A 63 -3.89 -16.85 4.35
C ASN A 63 -4.04 -17.28 5.82
N GLY A 64 -4.86 -18.30 6.09
CA GLY A 64 -5.07 -18.83 7.43
C GLY A 64 -5.94 -17.93 8.29
N VAL A 65 -5.55 -17.76 9.56
CA VAL A 65 -6.36 -17.08 10.58
C VAL A 65 -5.54 -16.11 11.42
N GLN A 66 -6.21 -15.08 11.93
CA GLN A 66 -5.67 -14.10 12.86
C GLN A 66 -6.33 -14.28 14.24
N PRO A 67 -5.59 -14.75 15.26
CA PRO A 67 -6.07 -14.72 16.63
C PRO A 67 -6.04 -13.26 17.14
N LEU A 68 -7.13 -12.82 17.76
CA LEU A 68 -7.25 -11.51 18.38
C LEU A 68 -7.07 -11.61 19.90
N GLU A 69 -6.68 -10.51 20.54
CA GLU A 69 -6.45 -10.45 21.99
C GLU A 69 -7.70 -10.80 22.81
N ASN A 70 -8.89 -10.51 22.28
CA ASN A 70 -10.17 -10.84 22.90
C ASN A 70 -10.56 -12.33 22.80
N GLY A 71 -9.69 -13.17 22.23
CA GLY A 71 -9.91 -14.61 22.04
C GLY A 71 -10.73 -14.99 20.80
N GLN A 72 -11.19 -14.02 20.01
CA GLN A 72 -11.78 -14.30 18.71
C GLN A 72 -10.71 -14.71 17.70
N ILE A 73 -11.10 -15.54 16.73
CA ILE A 73 -10.25 -15.96 15.61
C ILE A 73 -10.98 -15.54 14.34
N LEU A 74 -10.33 -14.71 13.54
CA LEU A 74 -10.85 -14.27 12.25
C LEU A 74 -10.09 -14.95 11.12
N SER A 75 -10.76 -15.29 10.03
CA SER A 75 -10.08 -15.67 8.80
C SER A 75 -9.31 -14.47 8.25
N LEU A 76 -8.04 -14.68 7.90
CA LEU A 76 -7.27 -13.67 7.18
C LEU A 76 -7.81 -13.57 5.74
N PRO A 77 -7.88 -12.35 5.16
CA PRO A 77 -8.18 -12.20 3.74
C PRO A 77 -7.18 -12.99 2.90
N PRO A 78 -7.62 -13.69 1.85
CA PRO A 78 -6.72 -14.42 0.97
C PRO A 78 -5.84 -13.46 0.19
N VAL A 79 -4.68 -13.95 -0.26
CA VAL A 79 -3.82 -13.21 -1.20
C VAL A 79 -4.25 -13.58 -2.62
N LEU A 80 -4.52 -12.59 -3.46
CA LEU A 80 -4.94 -12.77 -4.84
C LEU A 80 -3.71 -12.89 -5.74
N PHE A 81 -3.50 -14.08 -6.28
CA PHE A 81 -2.52 -14.33 -7.32
C PHE A 81 -3.16 -14.18 -8.69
N GLY A 82 -2.47 -13.56 -9.65
CA GLY A 82 -2.92 -13.42 -11.03
C GLY A 82 -1.81 -13.68 -12.03
N THR A 83 -2.14 -14.25 -13.19
CA THR A 83 -1.19 -14.43 -14.30
C THR A 83 -1.80 -13.95 -15.62
N LEU A 84 -1.04 -13.14 -16.36
CA LEU A 84 -1.36 -12.69 -17.71
C LEU A 84 -0.18 -13.00 -18.65
N GLY A 85 -0.41 -13.90 -19.60
CA GLY A 85 0.63 -14.35 -20.54
C GLY A 85 1.54 -15.44 -19.95
N GLU A 86 1.99 -16.34 -20.82
CA GLU A 86 2.88 -17.47 -20.50
C GLU A 86 3.95 -17.66 -21.60
N ASP A 87 4.29 -16.58 -22.32
CA ASP A 87 5.23 -16.64 -23.43
C ASP A 87 6.67 -16.76 -22.91
N GLU A 88 7.29 -17.93 -23.10
CA GLU A 88 8.66 -18.22 -22.64
C GLU A 88 9.73 -17.31 -23.27
N SER A 89 9.41 -16.61 -24.38
CA SER A 89 10.32 -15.63 -24.98
C SER A 89 10.28 -14.25 -24.31
N LYS A 90 9.25 -13.99 -23.49
CA LYS A 90 9.05 -12.72 -22.77
C LYS A 90 9.56 -12.80 -21.35
N LYS A 91 10.01 -11.65 -20.83
CA LYS A 91 10.32 -11.48 -19.41
C LYS A 91 9.04 -11.49 -18.58
N THR A 92 9.15 -11.92 -17.33
CA THR A 92 8.03 -11.93 -16.38
C THR A 92 8.18 -10.82 -15.34
N LEU A 93 7.24 -9.88 -15.33
CA LEU A 93 7.11 -8.84 -14.31
C LEU A 93 6.16 -9.32 -13.22
N LEU A 94 6.55 -9.23 -11.96
CA LEU A 94 5.67 -9.36 -10.80
C LEU A 94 5.23 -7.96 -10.36
N VAL A 95 3.92 -7.74 -10.31
CA VAL A 95 3.30 -6.54 -9.75
C VAL A 95 2.73 -6.89 -8.37
N TYR A 96 3.08 -6.10 -7.37
CA TYR A 96 2.49 -6.17 -6.03
C TYR A 96 1.73 -4.88 -5.70
N GLY A 97 0.70 -5.01 -4.86
CA GLY A 97 -0.09 -3.94 -4.28
C GLY A 97 -1.03 -4.47 -3.20
N HIS A 98 -1.73 -3.60 -2.48
CA HIS A 98 -2.67 -4.00 -1.43
C HIS A 98 -4.06 -3.38 -1.61
N LEU A 99 -5.08 -4.11 -1.13
CA LEU A 99 -6.50 -3.78 -1.34
C LEU A 99 -7.18 -3.27 -0.07
N ASP A 100 -6.54 -3.46 1.08
CA ASP A 100 -6.96 -2.85 2.33
C ASP A 100 -6.51 -1.39 2.43
N VAL A 101 -7.14 -0.65 3.33
CA VAL A 101 -6.89 0.79 3.51
C VAL A 101 -6.92 1.17 4.98
N GLN A 102 -6.22 2.25 5.33
CA GLN A 102 -6.35 2.86 6.67
C GLN A 102 -7.80 3.25 7.02
N PRO A 103 -8.16 3.27 8.31
CA PRO A 103 -9.39 3.89 8.79
C PRO A 103 -9.57 5.33 8.30
N ALA A 104 -10.83 5.72 8.11
CA ALA A 104 -11.21 7.11 7.89
C ALA A 104 -12.66 7.34 8.30
N LYS A 105 -12.91 8.44 9.00
CA LYS A 105 -14.24 8.89 9.38
C LYS A 105 -14.40 10.37 9.07
N LEU A 106 -15.64 10.81 8.85
CA LEU A 106 -15.91 12.23 8.59
C LEU A 106 -15.46 13.10 9.78
N GLU A 107 -15.60 12.58 11.00
CA GLU A 107 -15.24 13.24 12.25
C GLU A 107 -13.73 13.45 12.41
N ASP A 108 -12.88 12.76 11.64
CA ASP A 108 -11.42 12.95 11.64
C ASP A 108 -11.02 14.28 10.96
N GLY A 109 -11.98 15.01 10.38
CA GLY A 109 -11.78 16.30 9.70
C GLY A 109 -11.87 16.24 8.18
N TRP A 110 -12.49 15.19 7.63
CA TRP A 110 -12.70 15.10 6.18
C TRP A 110 -13.72 16.12 5.69
N ASN A 111 -13.49 16.68 4.50
CA ASN A 111 -14.44 17.60 3.86
C ASN A 111 -15.57 16.88 3.12
N THR A 112 -15.39 15.60 2.84
CA THR A 112 -16.34 14.72 2.13
C THR A 112 -16.35 13.37 2.81
N ASP A 113 -17.39 12.58 2.58
CA ASP A 113 -17.43 11.19 3.04
C ASP A 113 -16.19 10.43 2.50
N PRO A 114 -15.34 9.83 3.36
CA PRO A 114 -14.08 9.23 2.93
C PRO A 114 -14.27 8.05 1.98
N PHE A 115 -15.40 7.35 2.03
CA PHE A 115 -15.69 6.20 1.17
C PHE A 115 -16.65 6.54 0.03
N LYS A 116 -16.78 7.82 -0.32
CA LYS A 116 -17.44 8.27 -1.55
C LYS A 116 -16.49 9.14 -2.35
N LEU A 117 -16.01 8.62 -3.48
CA LEU A 117 -15.04 9.34 -4.30
C LEU A 117 -15.66 10.61 -4.88
N VAL A 118 -15.09 11.76 -4.52
CA VAL A 118 -15.49 13.08 -5.03
C VAL A 118 -14.38 13.66 -5.88
N GLU A 119 -14.70 14.06 -7.12
CA GLU A 119 -13.80 14.86 -7.93
C GLU A 119 -13.99 16.35 -7.64
N LYS A 120 -12.90 17.05 -7.30
CA LYS A 120 -12.91 18.50 -7.08
C LYS A 120 -11.58 19.12 -7.48
N GLY A 121 -11.62 20.08 -8.41
CA GLY A 121 -10.42 20.81 -8.83
C GLY A 121 -9.35 19.92 -9.46
N GLY A 122 -9.75 18.90 -10.24
CA GLY A 122 -8.84 17.95 -10.88
C GLY A 122 -8.24 16.90 -9.93
N LYS A 123 -8.74 16.81 -8.70
CA LYS A 123 -8.29 15.84 -7.69
C LYS A 123 -9.44 14.90 -7.32
N LEU A 124 -9.11 13.63 -7.10
CA LEU A 124 -10.04 12.58 -6.71
C LEU A 124 -9.88 12.33 -5.20
N TYR A 125 -10.88 12.70 -4.42
CA TYR A 125 -10.86 12.60 -2.96
C TYR A 125 -11.61 11.36 -2.49
N GLY A 126 -10.91 10.47 -1.80
CA GLY A 126 -11.48 9.30 -1.12
C GLY A 126 -10.38 8.46 -0.46
N ARG A 127 -10.68 7.80 0.65
CA ARG A 127 -9.77 6.84 1.30
C ARG A 127 -9.51 5.68 0.34
N GLY A 128 -8.25 5.32 0.16
CA GLY A 128 -7.84 4.30 -0.80
C GLY A 128 -7.49 4.83 -2.19
N SER A 129 -7.82 6.10 -2.49
CA SER A 129 -7.68 6.63 -3.86
C SER A 129 -6.25 6.65 -4.39
N THR A 130 -5.27 6.84 -3.51
CA THR A 130 -3.83 6.84 -3.86
C THR A 130 -3.05 5.69 -3.23
N ASP A 131 -3.63 5.00 -2.26
CA ASP A 131 -2.96 4.07 -1.33
C ASP A 131 -3.98 2.97 -0.97
N ASP A 132 -4.04 1.88 -1.74
CA ASP A 132 -3.35 1.65 -3.03
C ASP A 132 -4.32 1.28 -4.17
N LYS A 133 -5.62 1.61 -4.02
CA LYS A 133 -6.62 1.24 -5.03
C LYS A 133 -6.41 1.95 -6.37
N GLY A 134 -5.95 3.21 -6.34
CA GLY A 134 -5.66 3.98 -7.54
C GLY A 134 -4.55 3.34 -8.40
N PRO A 135 -3.34 3.14 -7.85
CA PRO A 135 -2.24 2.54 -8.60
C PRO A 135 -2.50 1.09 -9.02
N ILE A 136 -3.16 0.26 -8.21
CA ILE A 136 -3.60 -1.08 -8.64
C ILE A 136 -4.50 -0.99 -9.88
N LEU A 137 -5.49 -0.11 -9.87
CA LEU A 137 -6.38 0.06 -11.01
C LEU A 137 -5.66 0.65 -12.22
N ALA A 138 -4.62 1.48 -12.03
CA ALA A 138 -3.80 1.99 -13.13
C ALA A 138 -3.12 0.86 -13.91
N TRP A 139 -2.64 -0.20 -13.24
CA TRP A 139 -2.13 -1.40 -13.92
C TRP A 139 -3.20 -2.07 -14.79
N LEU A 140 -4.41 -2.23 -14.25
CA LEU A 140 -5.53 -2.83 -15.00
C LEU A 140 -5.94 -1.94 -16.19
N HIS A 141 -5.97 -0.63 -16.02
CA HIS A 141 -6.26 0.34 -17.09
C HIS A 141 -5.20 0.33 -18.19
N ALA A 142 -3.92 0.19 -17.84
CA ALA A 142 -2.84 0.07 -18.82
C ALA A 142 -3.00 -1.20 -19.66
N ILE A 143 -3.27 -2.34 -19.03
CA ILE A 143 -3.51 -3.63 -19.71
C ILE A 143 -4.74 -3.52 -20.63
N GLU A 144 -5.85 -3.00 -20.11
CA GLU A 144 -7.09 -2.79 -20.87
C GLU A 144 -6.86 -1.91 -22.11
N THR A 145 -6.10 -0.82 -21.95
CA THR A 145 -5.76 0.10 -23.05
C THR A 145 -4.91 -0.60 -24.11
N MET A 146 -3.87 -1.33 -23.70
CA MET A 146 -3.01 -2.07 -24.63
C MET A 146 -3.80 -3.14 -25.40
N GLN A 147 -4.67 -3.88 -24.72
CA GLN A 147 -5.54 -4.88 -25.34
C GLN A 147 -6.52 -4.25 -26.34
N HIS A 148 -7.16 -3.13 -25.98
CA HIS A 148 -8.09 -2.41 -26.86
C HIS A 148 -7.39 -1.93 -28.14
N LEU A 149 -6.19 -1.37 -28.00
CA LEU A 149 -5.36 -0.91 -29.12
C LEU A 149 -4.68 -2.07 -29.87
N LYS A 150 -4.86 -3.33 -29.44
CA LYS A 150 -4.19 -4.52 -29.99
C LYS A 150 -2.67 -4.40 -29.98
N ILE A 151 -2.13 -3.75 -28.95
CA ILE A 151 -0.71 -3.69 -28.68
C ILE A 151 -0.34 -4.98 -27.94
N ASP A 152 0.65 -5.68 -28.45
CA ASP A 152 1.21 -6.84 -27.75
C ASP A 152 1.88 -6.39 -26.44
N ILE A 153 1.45 -6.96 -25.32
CA ILE A 153 2.05 -6.67 -24.01
C ILE A 153 3.45 -7.28 -23.99
N PRO A 154 4.52 -6.49 -23.77
CA PRO A 154 5.90 -6.93 -24.02
C PRO A 154 6.45 -7.91 -22.97
N VAL A 155 5.69 -8.17 -21.91
CA VAL A 155 6.08 -9.03 -20.78
C VAL A 155 4.93 -9.95 -20.39
N ASN A 156 5.25 -11.09 -19.79
CA ASN A 156 4.28 -11.80 -18.95
C ASN A 156 4.12 -11.02 -17.64
N ILE A 157 2.93 -11.01 -17.06
CA ILE A 157 2.67 -10.30 -15.80
C ILE A 157 2.12 -11.29 -14.78
N LYS A 158 2.73 -11.31 -13.60
CA LYS A 158 2.20 -11.95 -12.41
C LYS A 158 1.74 -10.88 -11.43
N PHE A 159 0.68 -11.15 -10.70
CA PHE A 159 0.13 -10.25 -9.69
C PHE A 159 0.11 -10.94 -8.33
N VAL A 160 0.45 -10.19 -7.29
CA VAL A 160 0.22 -10.55 -5.89
C VAL A 160 -0.46 -9.36 -5.24
N PHE A 161 -1.76 -9.46 -4.99
CA PHE A 161 -2.52 -8.45 -4.26
C PHE A 161 -2.97 -8.99 -2.92
N GLU A 162 -2.64 -8.30 -1.83
CA GLU A 162 -3.06 -8.67 -0.49
C GLU A 162 -4.13 -7.73 0.08
N GLY A 163 -4.54 -7.96 1.33
CA GLY A 163 -5.52 -7.14 2.02
C GLY A 163 -5.21 -6.95 3.50
N MET A 164 -3.93 -6.98 3.88
CA MET A 164 -3.47 -6.80 5.25
C MET A 164 -2.20 -5.93 5.34
N GLU A 165 -1.85 -5.16 4.31
CA GLU A 165 -0.59 -4.39 4.27
C GLU A 165 -0.56 -3.35 5.40
N GLU A 166 -1.68 -2.64 5.59
CA GLU A 166 -1.83 -1.53 6.53
C GLU A 166 -1.77 -1.96 8.01
N VAL A 167 -1.72 -3.28 8.25
CA VAL A 167 -1.58 -3.93 9.55
C VAL A 167 -0.41 -4.94 9.56
N GLY A 168 0.56 -4.75 8.66
CA GLY A 168 1.85 -5.45 8.68
C GLY A 168 1.94 -6.72 7.82
N SER A 169 1.11 -6.83 6.77
CA SER A 169 1.14 -7.94 5.79
C SER A 169 1.07 -9.33 6.42
N ILE A 170 0.19 -9.49 7.41
CA ILE A 170 0.11 -10.69 8.24
C ILE A 170 -0.09 -11.93 7.34
N GLY A 171 0.88 -12.84 7.38
CA GLY A 171 0.83 -14.12 6.65
C GLY A 171 1.36 -14.09 5.21
N LEU A 172 1.50 -12.91 4.58
CA LEU A 172 1.98 -12.78 3.20
C LEU A 172 3.35 -13.43 3.01
N ARG A 173 4.30 -13.17 3.93
CA ARG A 173 5.65 -13.75 3.86
C ARG A 173 5.61 -15.28 3.73
N ASN A 174 4.80 -15.94 4.55
CA ASN A 174 4.69 -17.40 4.54
C ASN A 174 4.11 -17.90 3.22
N ILE A 175 3.10 -17.21 2.67
CA ILE A 175 2.52 -17.53 1.36
C ILE A 175 3.59 -17.41 0.27
N LEU A 176 4.35 -16.31 0.25
CA LEU A 176 5.39 -16.08 -0.75
C LEU A 176 6.50 -17.14 -0.68
N GLU A 177 6.96 -17.48 0.53
CA GLU A 177 7.97 -18.53 0.74
C GLU A 177 7.45 -19.90 0.26
N GLN A 178 6.19 -20.25 0.54
CA GLN A 178 5.57 -21.50 0.06
C GLN A 178 5.42 -21.57 -1.48
N HIS A 179 5.35 -20.42 -2.14
CA HIS A 179 5.14 -20.32 -3.58
C HIS A 179 6.37 -19.84 -4.36
N GLN A 180 7.53 -19.75 -3.69
CA GLN A 180 8.78 -19.28 -4.30
C GLN A 180 9.19 -20.11 -5.53
N ASP A 181 9.03 -21.44 -5.44
CA ASP A 181 9.45 -22.40 -6.46
C ASP A 181 8.31 -22.76 -7.43
N THR A 182 7.11 -22.22 -7.21
CA THR A 182 5.91 -22.48 -8.02
C THR A 182 5.44 -21.19 -8.70
N PHE A 183 4.55 -20.43 -8.07
CA PHE A 183 3.96 -19.23 -8.65
C PHE A 183 5.01 -18.14 -8.89
N LEU A 184 5.95 -17.91 -7.98
CA LEU A 184 6.98 -16.87 -8.14
C LEU A 184 8.16 -17.30 -9.02
N ARG A 185 8.16 -18.54 -9.50
CA ARG A 185 9.20 -19.04 -10.39
C ARG A 185 9.23 -18.21 -11.68
N TYR A 186 10.43 -17.96 -12.18
CA TYR A 186 10.70 -17.22 -13.42
C TYR A 186 10.24 -15.75 -13.41
N VAL A 187 10.01 -15.16 -12.24
CA VAL A 187 9.90 -13.70 -12.12
C VAL A 187 11.28 -13.08 -12.37
N ASP A 188 11.37 -12.20 -13.36
CA ASP A 188 12.61 -11.49 -13.71
C ASP A 188 12.72 -10.14 -12.99
N MET A 189 11.57 -9.50 -12.71
CA MET A 189 11.48 -8.15 -12.16
C MET A 189 10.28 -8.05 -11.22
N VAL A 190 10.38 -7.20 -10.20
CA VAL A 190 9.27 -6.85 -9.31
C VAL A 190 9.05 -5.34 -9.43
N CYS A 191 7.78 -4.93 -9.52
CA CYS A 191 7.38 -3.53 -9.49
C CYS A 191 6.25 -3.34 -8.47
N ILE A 192 6.39 -2.30 -7.67
CA ILE A 192 5.44 -1.86 -6.66
C ILE A 192 5.22 -0.37 -6.95
N SER A 193 3.96 0.05 -6.99
CA SER A 193 3.58 1.45 -7.26
C SER A 193 2.72 1.96 -6.12
N ASP A 194 3.30 2.01 -4.94
CA ASP A 194 2.61 2.28 -3.68
C ASP A 194 3.40 3.32 -2.86
N ASP A 195 3.85 4.36 -3.56
CA ASP A 195 4.61 5.45 -2.98
C ASP A 195 4.24 6.79 -3.63
N TYR A 196 4.88 7.84 -3.15
CA TYR A 196 4.55 9.21 -3.51
C TYR A 196 5.75 9.92 -4.08
N TRP A 197 5.49 10.85 -5.00
CA TRP A 197 6.52 11.77 -5.44
C TRP A 197 6.97 12.66 -4.27
N LEU A 198 8.28 12.87 -4.16
CA LEU A 198 8.88 13.71 -3.12
C LEU A 198 8.40 15.18 -3.22
N GLY A 199 8.18 15.65 -4.45
CA GLY A 199 7.74 17.01 -4.76
C GLY A 199 6.59 17.01 -5.75
N LYS A 200 6.21 18.21 -6.21
CA LYS A 200 5.07 18.40 -7.13
C LYS A 200 5.46 18.30 -8.61
N ASP A 201 6.77 18.40 -8.91
CA ASP A 201 7.25 18.66 -10.26
C ASP A 201 7.95 17.44 -10.91
N LYS A 202 8.51 16.50 -10.12
CA LYS A 202 9.28 15.35 -10.62
C LYS A 202 8.90 14.01 -9.94
N PRO A 203 8.86 12.89 -10.69
CA PRO A 203 8.70 11.54 -10.13
C PRO A 203 9.92 11.07 -9.32
N CYS A 204 9.72 10.14 -8.37
CA CYS A 204 10.79 9.53 -7.57
C CYS A 204 10.52 8.06 -7.21
N ILE A 205 11.46 7.46 -6.46
CA ILE A 205 11.41 6.11 -5.86
C ILE A 205 11.80 6.28 -4.38
N THR A 206 11.02 5.74 -3.42
CA THR A 206 11.23 5.94 -1.97
C THR A 206 11.20 4.62 -1.16
N GLY A 207 11.34 4.69 0.18
CA GLY A 207 11.28 3.52 1.09
C GLY A 207 10.90 3.87 2.54
N LEU A 208 10.43 2.88 3.33
CA LEU A 208 9.88 3.05 4.70
C LEU A 208 10.24 1.88 5.64
N CYS A 209 10.33 2.14 6.96
CA CYS A 209 10.40 1.13 8.04
C CYS A 209 9.55 1.58 9.25
N TYR A 210 8.74 0.68 9.83
CA TYR A 210 7.80 0.97 10.92
C TYR A 210 8.07 0.09 12.16
N TYR A 211 7.85 0.63 13.37
CA TYR A 211 8.06 -0.07 14.66
C TYR A 211 6.91 0.19 15.64
N ALA A 212 6.63 -0.77 16.52
CA ALA A 212 5.68 -0.63 17.63
C ALA A 212 6.40 -0.82 18.99
N VAL A 213 6.04 -0.01 19.99
CA VAL A 213 6.55 -0.11 21.37
C VAL A 213 5.37 -0.27 22.32
N GLU A 214 5.31 -1.40 23.01
CA GLU A 214 4.28 -1.70 24.02
C GLU A 214 4.87 -1.63 25.43
N ILE A 215 4.19 -0.95 26.34
CA ILE A 215 4.56 -0.86 27.76
C ILE A 215 3.30 -1.13 28.58
N SER A 216 3.37 -2.10 29.47
CA SER A 216 2.23 -2.57 30.28
C SER A 216 2.66 -2.70 31.75
N GLU A 217 1.85 -2.19 32.68
CA GLU A 217 2.10 -2.24 34.13
C GLU A 217 0.89 -2.78 34.90
N ALA A 218 -0.27 -2.14 34.78
CA ALA A 218 -1.51 -2.55 35.42
C ALA A 218 -2.35 -3.46 34.51
N LYS A 219 -3.16 -4.34 35.12
CA LYS A 219 -4.12 -5.20 34.39
C LYS A 219 -5.37 -4.47 33.88
N GLN A 220 -5.53 -3.21 34.28
CA GLN A 220 -6.67 -2.35 33.96
C GLN A 220 -6.25 -0.89 34.16
N ASP A 221 -7.00 0.03 33.56
CA ASP A 221 -6.81 1.46 33.81
C ASP A 221 -7.08 1.81 35.28
N LEU A 222 -6.31 2.78 35.79
CA LEU A 222 -6.34 3.19 37.20
C LEU A 222 -6.73 4.66 37.34
N HIS A 223 -7.47 4.97 38.40
CA HIS A 223 -7.86 6.36 38.69
C HIS A 223 -6.63 7.16 39.13
N SER A 224 -6.17 8.11 38.30
CA SER A 224 -4.91 8.85 38.50
C SER A 224 -4.82 9.60 39.84
N GLY A 225 -5.94 10.08 40.40
CA GLY A 225 -5.92 10.71 41.74
C GLY A 225 -5.71 9.74 42.90
N VAL A 226 -6.06 8.45 42.73
CA VAL A 226 -5.92 7.42 43.78
C VAL A 226 -4.55 6.76 43.71
N PHE A 227 -4.06 6.53 42.49
CA PHE A 227 -2.84 5.76 42.23
C PHE A 227 -1.66 6.65 41.78
N GLY A 228 -1.89 7.93 41.52
CA GLY A 228 -0.86 8.87 41.07
C GLY A 228 0.28 8.96 42.07
N GLY A 229 1.49 8.70 41.58
CA GLY A 229 2.70 8.66 42.41
C GLY A 229 2.91 7.36 43.19
N THR A 230 2.08 6.34 43.00
CA THR A 230 2.22 5.02 43.65
C THR A 230 2.61 3.89 42.71
N ILE A 231 2.45 4.09 41.40
CA ILE A 231 2.77 3.12 40.34
C ILE A 231 3.71 3.75 39.32
N HIS A 232 4.36 2.90 38.53
CA HIS A 232 5.06 3.33 37.32
C HIS A 232 4.05 3.44 36.19
N GLU A 233 3.70 4.65 35.80
CA GLU A 233 2.72 4.88 34.74
C GLU A 233 3.36 4.56 33.38
N PRO A 234 2.82 3.61 32.59
CA PRO A 234 3.37 3.24 31.27
C PRO A 234 3.54 4.43 30.33
N MET A 235 2.68 5.45 30.47
CA MET A 235 2.77 6.69 29.70
C MET A 235 4.07 7.46 29.93
N ASN A 236 4.59 7.50 31.16
CA ASN A 236 5.84 8.19 31.45
C ASN A 236 7.02 7.48 30.77
N ASP A 237 7.04 6.16 30.83
CA ASP A 237 8.07 5.33 30.19
C ASP A 237 7.97 5.43 28.66
N LEU A 238 6.76 5.44 28.09
CA LEU A 238 6.56 5.56 26.65
C LEU A 238 7.04 6.90 26.13
N VAL A 239 6.65 8.00 26.81
CA VAL A 239 7.13 9.35 26.46
C VAL A 239 8.65 9.42 26.58
N TRP A 240 9.22 8.81 27.63
CA TRP A 240 10.66 8.75 27.80
C TRP A 240 11.33 7.99 26.65
N ILE A 241 10.89 6.77 26.31
CA ILE A 241 11.45 5.98 25.20
C ILE A 241 11.36 6.75 23.88
N LEU A 242 10.18 7.27 23.51
CA LEU A 242 9.98 8.00 22.26
C LEU A 242 10.86 9.25 22.18
N SER A 243 11.09 9.94 23.30
CA SER A 243 11.98 11.11 23.36
C SER A 243 13.47 10.80 23.16
N HIS A 244 13.87 9.53 23.24
CA HIS A 244 15.26 9.08 23.05
C HIS A 244 15.51 8.48 21.66
N LEU A 245 14.52 8.45 20.76
CA LEU A 245 14.71 7.92 19.40
C LEU A 245 15.36 8.95 18.46
N GLN A 246 15.12 10.24 18.67
CA GLN A 246 15.57 11.32 17.79
C GLN A 246 15.88 12.59 18.57
N ASP A 247 16.90 13.35 18.14
CA ASP A 247 17.15 14.68 18.69
C ASP A 247 16.28 15.77 18.03
N LEU A 248 16.35 17.00 18.54
CA LEU A 248 15.57 18.13 18.05
C LEU A 248 15.94 18.58 16.61
N LYS A 249 17.01 18.05 16.03
CA LYS A 249 17.46 18.34 14.66
C LYS A 249 17.13 17.22 13.68
N GLY A 250 16.49 16.16 14.15
CA GLY A 250 16.13 15.01 13.32
C GLY A 250 17.16 13.89 13.31
N LYS A 251 18.26 13.98 14.07
CA LYS A 251 19.27 12.92 14.14
C LYS A 251 18.71 11.75 14.95
N ILE A 252 18.76 10.54 14.38
CA ILE A 252 18.35 9.31 15.05
C ILE A 252 19.38 8.97 16.13
N LEU A 253 18.94 8.63 17.34
CA LEU A 253 19.80 8.37 18.49
C LEU A 253 20.03 6.88 18.76
N ILE A 254 19.51 6.00 17.90
CA ILE A 254 19.70 4.55 17.96
C ILE A 254 21.16 4.21 17.60
N ASP A 255 21.86 3.58 18.54
CA ASP A 255 23.25 3.17 18.36
C ASP A 255 23.41 2.25 17.14
N GLY A 256 24.48 2.48 16.36
CA GLY A 256 24.83 1.68 15.19
C GLY A 256 24.01 1.94 13.92
N ILE A 257 22.95 2.77 13.97
CA ILE A 257 22.10 2.99 12.79
C ILE A 257 22.87 3.64 11.63
N TYR A 258 23.78 4.57 11.93
CA TYR A 258 24.59 5.26 10.93
C TYR A 258 25.75 4.42 10.39
N ASP A 259 26.11 3.32 11.08
CA ASP A 259 27.13 2.39 10.59
C ASP A 259 26.60 1.58 9.39
N LEU A 260 25.28 1.48 9.25
CA LEU A 260 24.58 0.85 8.13
C LEU A 260 24.36 1.79 6.95
N VAL A 261 24.54 3.10 7.14
CA VAL A 261 24.34 4.10 6.08
C VAL A 261 25.57 4.10 5.18
N ALA A 262 25.36 3.84 3.88
CA ALA A 262 26.44 3.90 2.91
C ALA A 262 27.06 5.32 2.89
N PRO A 263 28.39 5.45 2.76
CA PRO A 263 29.02 6.76 2.64
C PRO A 263 28.59 7.44 1.34
N ILE A 264 28.33 8.74 1.39
CA ILE A 264 27.98 9.54 0.21
C ILE A 264 29.18 9.54 -0.75
N THR A 265 28.92 9.12 -1.98
CA THR A 265 29.94 9.16 -3.05
C THR A 265 29.91 10.49 -3.79
N PRO A 266 31.02 10.94 -4.41
CA PRO A 266 31.01 12.13 -5.26
C PRO A 266 30.00 12.03 -6.41
N GLU A 267 29.78 10.83 -6.94
CA GLU A 267 28.79 10.57 -7.99
C GLU A 267 27.35 10.76 -7.47
N GLU A 268 27.06 10.29 -6.26
CA GLU A 268 25.77 10.49 -5.59
C GLU A 268 25.53 11.96 -5.25
N GLU A 269 26.55 12.68 -4.77
CA GLU A 269 26.43 14.10 -4.42
C GLU A 269 26.02 14.95 -5.62
N GLN A 270 26.55 14.64 -6.81
CA GLN A 270 26.16 15.30 -8.06
C GLN A 270 24.70 15.04 -8.47
N LEU A 271 24.10 13.90 -8.09
CA LEU A 271 22.70 13.63 -8.40
C LEU A 271 21.77 14.61 -7.66
N TYR A 272 22.12 14.98 -6.43
CA TYR A 272 21.31 15.89 -5.61
C TYR A 272 21.25 17.32 -6.17
N GLU A 273 22.30 17.80 -6.85
CA GLU A 273 22.35 19.17 -7.39
C GLU A 273 21.26 19.47 -8.43
N THR A 274 20.74 18.42 -9.08
CA THR A 274 19.77 18.55 -10.18
C THR A 274 18.33 18.22 -9.78
N ILE A 275 18.11 17.83 -8.52
CA ILE A 275 16.77 17.54 -7.99
C ILE A 275 15.98 18.85 -7.90
N ASP A 276 14.75 18.83 -8.42
CA ASP A 276 13.84 19.97 -8.31
C ASP A 276 13.03 19.83 -7.02
N PHE A 277 13.42 20.59 -6.00
CA PHE A 277 12.81 20.54 -4.67
C PHE A 277 12.77 21.92 -4.03
N ASP A 278 11.57 22.38 -3.69
CA ASP A 278 11.33 23.63 -2.96
C ASP A 278 10.37 23.37 -1.80
N LEU A 279 10.94 23.36 -0.58
CA LEU A 279 10.21 23.11 0.66
C LEU A 279 9.05 24.10 0.86
N VAL A 280 9.19 25.36 0.41
CA VAL A 280 8.19 26.41 0.61
C VAL A 280 6.97 26.21 -0.28
N ARG A 281 7.13 25.56 -1.44
CA ARG A 281 6.02 25.25 -2.36
C ARG A 281 5.23 24.01 -1.97
N MET A 282 5.70 23.20 -1.02
CA MET A 282 5.00 21.98 -0.63
C MET A 282 3.75 22.25 0.21
N PHE A 283 3.82 23.21 1.13
CA PHE A 283 2.73 23.64 2.02
C PHE A 283 1.98 24.87 1.47
#